data_AF-A0A1H4B6Q6-F1
#
_entry.id   AF-A0A1H4B6Q6-F1
#
_cell.length_a   1.000
_cell.length_b   1.000
_cell.length_c   1.000
_cell.angle_alpha   90.00
_cell.angle_beta   90.00
_cell.angle_gamma   90.00
#
_symmetry.space_group_name_H-M   'P 1'
#
loop_
_entity.id
_entity.type
_entity.pdbx_description
1 polymer ?
#
loop_
_entity_poly.entity_id
_entity_poly.type
_entity_poly.pdbx_seq_one_letter_code
_entity_poly.pdbx_strand_id
1 'polypeptide(L)' 'MLLNKILQGDYTVSSLYHQIKLPLDIEISIPSDDPVRLVSAFVEEMNLSDLYETYNRIRKNQATPRQMLKIVIYAA' A
#
# COMPACT_ATOMS: atom_id res chain seq x y z
N MET A 1 4.02 11.46 -38.10
CA MET A 1 4.94 11.52 -36.95
C MET A 1 4.10 11.78 -35.70
N LEU A 2 4.00 10.81 -34.79
CA LEU A 2 3.22 10.95 -33.56
C LEU A 2 4.00 11.83 -32.58
N LEU A 3 3.45 13.01 -32.26
CA LEU A 3 3.96 13.89 -31.22
C LEU A 3 3.66 13.25 -29.86
N ASN A 4 4.65 12.56 -29.28
CA ASN A 4 4.60 12.17 -27.88
C ASN A 4 4.57 13.44 -27.04
N LYS A 5 3.39 13.85 -26.60
CA LYS A 5 3.20 14.99 -25.70
C LYS A 5 3.75 14.58 -24.34
N ILE A 6 4.98 14.98 -24.05
CA ILE A 6 5.60 14.76 -22.74
C ILE A 6 4.78 15.58 -21.73
N LEU A 7 4.06 14.90 -20.83
CA LEU A 7 3.25 15.52 -19.78
C LEU A 7 4.08 15.93 -18.56
N GLN A 8 5.37 15.56 -18.53
CA GLN A 8 6.29 15.90 -17.46
C GLN A 8 6.94 17.26 -17.73
N GLY A 9 6.89 18.15 -16.76
CA GLY A 9 7.58 19.44 -16.82
C GLY A 9 9.09 19.26 -16.75
N ASP A 10 9.84 20.24 -17.26
CA ASP A 10 11.30 20.26 -17.12
C ASP A 10 11.67 20.68 -15.68
N TYR A 11 11.91 19.68 -14.82
CA TYR A 11 12.23 19.90 -13.40
C TYR A 11 13.65 20.40 -13.16
N THR A 12 14.47 20.53 -14.21
CA THR A 12 15.85 21.02 -14.14
C THR A 12 15.93 22.55 -14.03
N VAL A 13 14.85 23.25 -14.37
CA VAL A 13 14.77 24.73 -14.39
C VAL A 13 14.34 25.32 -13.03
N SER A 14 13.93 24.48 -12.08
CA SER A 14 13.56 24.90 -10.73
C SER A 14 14.80 24.98 -9.84
N SER A 15 15.50 26.13 -9.87
CA SER A 15 16.62 26.44 -8.96
C SER A 15 16.18 26.74 -7.52
N LEU A 16 14.93 26.43 -7.17
CA LEU A 16 14.40 26.53 -5.82
C LEU A 16 14.32 25.12 -5.26
N TYR A 17 15.19 24.86 -4.27
CA TYR A 17 15.35 23.66 -3.44
C TYR A 17 14.07 22.89 -3.09
N HIS A 18 13.47 22.22 -4.07
CA HIS A 18 12.46 21.18 -3.84
C HIS A 18 13.16 19.84 -3.98
N GLN A 19 14.12 19.61 -3.09
CA GLN A 19 14.46 18.25 -2.71
C GLN A 19 13.14 17.60 -2.29
N ILE A 20 12.87 16.37 -2.76
CA ILE A 20 11.78 15.58 -2.20
C ILE A 20 12.12 15.43 -0.72
N LYS A 21 11.52 16.27 0.13
CA LYS A 21 11.45 16.03 1.55
C LYS A 21 10.49 14.87 1.66
N LEU A 22 11.03 13.64 1.61
CA LEU A 22 10.29 12.53 2.20
C LEU A 22 9.93 13.02 3.61
N PRO A 23 8.65 13.06 3.99
CA PRO A 23 8.32 13.14 5.39
C PRO A 23 8.94 11.90 6.03
N LEU A 24 10.08 12.06 6.70
CA LEU A 24 10.67 11.01 7.54
C LEU A 24 9.72 10.67 8.70
N ASP A 25 8.82 11.60 9.02
CA ASP A 25 7.62 11.35 9.82
C ASP A 25 6.53 10.70 8.95
N ILE A 26 6.71 9.41 8.65
CA ILE A 26 5.59 8.54 8.25
C ILE A 26 4.82 8.08 9.52
N GLU A 27 4.89 8.85 10.61
CA GLU A 27 3.82 8.89 11.60
C GLU A 27 2.67 9.72 11.05
N ILE A 28 2.13 9.34 9.88
CA ILE A 28 0.71 9.59 9.65
C ILE A 28 0.06 8.77 10.76
N SER A 29 -0.28 9.44 11.86
CA SER A 29 -1.09 8.88 12.94
C SER A 29 -2.45 8.60 12.31
N ILE A 30 -2.53 7.45 11.63
CA ILE A 30 -3.78 6.90 11.13
C ILE A 30 -4.66 6.88 12.38
N PRO A 31 -5.78 7.63 12.41
CA PRO A 31 -6.62 7.70 13.59
C PRO A 31 -6.95 6.31 14.12
N SER A 32 -7.13 6.18 15.43
CA SER A 32 -7.48 4.89 16.04
C SER A 32 -8.71 4.26 15.44
N ASP A 33 -9.63 5.11 15.02
CA ASP A 33 -10.92 4.74 14.47
C ASP A 33 -10.89 4.64 12.94
N ASP A 34 -9.71 4.79 12.31
CA ASP A 34 -9.60 4.61 10.88
C ASP A 34 -9.92 3.15 10.51
N PRO A 35 -10.81 2.93 9.53
CA PRO A 35 -11.27 1.60 9.18
C PRO A 35 -10.12 0.69 8.74
N VAL A 36 -9.06 1.21 8.12
CA VAL A 36 -7.90 0.42 7.72
C VAL A 36 -7.15 -0.10 8.94
N ARG A 37 -7.01 0.72 9.98
CA ARG A 37 -6.29 0.36 11.22
C ARG A 37 -7.06 -0.69 12.02
N LEU A 38 -8.37 -0.52 12.14
CA LEU A 38 -9.26 -1.47 12.81
C LEU A 38 -9.27 -2.82 12.08
N VAL A 39 -9.49 -2.83 10.76
CA VAL A 39 -9.45 -4.06 9.96
C VAL A 39 -8.10 -4.75 10.07
N SER A 40 -7.00 -3.98 10.09
CA SER A 40 -5.66 -4.53 10.29
C SER A 40 -5.52 -5.23 11.64
N ALA A 41 -5.94 -4.57 12.73
CA ALA A 41 -5.88 -5.12 14.09
C ALA A 41 -6.69 -6.42 14.21
N PHE A 42 -7.94 -6.42 13.74
CA PHE A 42 -8.78 -7.62 13.76
C PHE A 42 -8.17 -8.77 12.96
N VAL A 43 -7.73 -8.52 11.73
CA VAL A 43 -7.17 -9.57 10.85
C VAL A 43 -5.81 -10.08 11.38
N GLU A 44 -5.09 -9.28 12.17
CA GLU A 44 -3.83 -9.70 12.79
C GLU A 44 -4.02 -10.68 13.94
N GLU A 45 -5.07 -10.49 14.73
CA GLU A 45 -5.43 -11.36 15.85
C GLU A 45 -6.15 -12.65 15.41
N MET A 46 -6.74 -12.68 14.21
CA MET A 46 -7.42 -13.87 13.70
C MET A 46 -6.46 -15.04 13.45
N ASN A 47 -6.92 -16.25 13.80
CA ASN A 47 -6.26 -17.49 13.38
C ASN A 47 -6.56 -17.76 11.89
N LEU A 48 -5.54 -17.59 11.04
CA LEU A 48 -5.62 -17.78 9.59
C LEU A 48 -5.06 -19.13 9.13
N SER A 49 -4.82 -20.10 10.03
CA SER A 49 -4.17 -21.37 9.68
C SER A 49 -4.84 -22.08 8.51
N ASP A 50 -6.16 -22.22 8.54
CA ASP A 50 -6.97 -22.84 7.48
C ASP A 50 -6.84 -22.09 6.14
N LEU A 51 -6.76 -20.75 6.19
CA LEU A 51 -6.56 -19.92 5.01
C LEU A 51 -5.18 -20.16 4.40
N TYR A 52 -4.13 -20.27 5.22
CA TYR A 52 -2.79 -20.57 4.75
C TYR A 52 -2.66 -22.01 4.22
N GLU A 53 -3.33 -22.99 4.83
CA GLU A 53 -3.39 -24.36 4.34
C GLU A 53 -4.07 -24.45 2.96
N THR A 54 -5.18 -23.72 2.79
CA THR A 54 -5.91 -23.65 1.51
C THR A 54 -5.05 -22.99 0.42
N TYR A 55 -4.31 -21.95 0.79
CA TYR A 55 -3.48 -21.18 -0.13
C TYR A 55 -2.03 -21.68 -0.23
N ASN A 56 -1.69 -22.89 0.27
CA ASN A 56 -0.32 -23.45 0.32
C ASN A 56 0.43 -23.52 -1.05
N ARG A 57 -0.23 -23.13 -2.14
CA ARG A 57 0.35 -22.93 -3.48
C ARG A 57 0.84 -21.49 -3.73
N ILE A 58 1.22 -20.73 -2.70
CA ILE A 58 1.73 -19.35 -2.89
C ILE A 58 3.02 -19.39 -3.71
N ARG A 59 3.01 -18.77 -4.89
CA ARG A 59 4.24 -18.58 -5.67
C ARG A 59 5.05 -17.43 -5.10
N LYS A 60 6.38 -17.45 -5.27
CA LYS A 60 7.23 -16.29 -4.97
C LYS A 60 6.69 -15.05 -5.71
N ASN A 61 6.63 -13.92 -5.01
CA ASN A 61 6.13 -12.60 -5.49
C ASN A 61 4.59 -12.42 -5.54
N GLN A 62 3.81 -13.24 -4.83
CA GLN A 62 2.37 -12.99 -4.65
C GLN A 62 2.06 -12.35 -3.29
N ALA A 63 0.97 -11.60 -3.23
CA ALA A 63 0.44 -11.06 -1.97
C ALA A 63 0.11 -12.22 -1.02
N THR A 64 0.40 -12.03 0.27
CA THR A 64 0.08 -13.05 1.29
C THR A 64 -1.44 -13.22 1.41
N PRO A 65 -1.95 -14.41 1.78
CA PRO A 65 -3.39 -14.62 2.01
C PRO A 65 -3.98 -13.61 3.00
N ARG A 66 -3.20 -13.23 4.01
CA ARG A 66 -3.55 -12.16 4.95
C ARG A 66 -3.72 -10.79 4.27
N GLN A 67 -2.79 -10.39 3.40
CA GLN A 67 -2.91 -9.15 2.64
C GLN A 67 -4.11 -9.16 1.69
N MET A 68 -4.33 -10.29 1.00
CA MET A 68 -5.49 -10.45 0.12
C MET A 68 -6.79 -10.34 0.91
N LEU A 69 -6.87 -10.96 2.10
CA LEU A 69 -8.02 -10.85 2.99
C LEU A 69 -8.27 -9.40 3.43
N LYS A 70 -7.23 -8.67 3.86
CA LYS A 70 -7.36 -7.24 4.23
C LYS A 70 -7.90 -6.40 3.06
N ILE A 71 -7.44 -6.66 1.83
CA ILE A 71 -7.92 -5.97 0.63
C ILE A 71 -9.40 -6.30 0.36
N VAL A 72 -9.80 -7.57 0.44
CA VAL A 72 -11.19 -7.99 0.21
C VAL A 72 -12.14 -7.38 1.24
N ILE A 73 -11.76 -7.36 2.52
CA ILE A 73 -12.59 -6.78 3.59
C ILE A 73 -12.74 -5.27 3.43
N TYR A 74 -11.67 -4.57 3.05
CA TYR A 74 -11.71 -3.11 2.90
C TYR A 74 -12.39 -2.65 1.61
N ALA A 75 -12.24 -3.40 0.52
CA ALA A 75 -12.79 -3.05 -0.79
C ALA A 75 -14.26 -3.45 -0.98
N ALA A 76 -14.84 -4.20 -0.04
CA ALA A 76 -16.24 -4.60 -0.02
C ALA A 76 -17.16 -3.46 0.45
#